data_AF-A0AAD9VAJ2-F1
#
_entry.id   AF-A0AAD9VAJ2-F1
#
_cell.length_a   1.000
_cell.length_b   1.000
_cell.length_c   1.000
_cell.angle_alpha   90.00
_cell.angle_beta   90.00
_cell.angle_gamma   90.00
#
_symmetry.space_group_name_H-M   'P 1'
#
loop_
_entity.id
_entity.type
_entity.pdbx_description
1 polymer ?
#
loop_
_entity_poly.entity_id
_entity_poly.type
_entity_poly.pdbx_seq_one_letter_code
_entity_poly.pdbx_strand_id
1 'polypeptide(L)'
;MQYRLAVTAKAHYKSSERYGNTNNILQKLSSVTGILGSIGPVYIPLTWKSIGVKYPLRTSIMGSLSVVSLVFTVAVKTKFHSAATLHQLHFHAGNDCRYLQRQVQFFAETDLWNPKVPWATLATNYLKLLETQKAVNSHIQTEEWAYRAALDKMEKREKEKRQKEREKQAEMDQLS
;
A
#
# COMPACT_ATOMS: atom_id res chain seq x y z
N MET A 1 -3.78 20.64 -8.77
CA MET A 1 -3.33 19.29 -9.20
C MET A 1 -2.26 18.71 -8.27
N GLN A 2 -1.13 19.40 -8.08
CA GLN A 2 0.01 18.95 -7.27
C GLN A 2 -0.35 18.52 -5.83
N TYR A 3 -1.13 19.33 -5.09
CA TYR A 3 -1.58 18.98 -3.73
C TYR A 3 -2.37 17.67 -3.69
N ARG A 4 -3.32 17.50 -4.60
CA ARG A 4 -4.14 16.28 -4.70
C ARG A 4 -3.28 15.06 -5.03
N LEU A 5 -2.31 15.18 -5.93
CA LEU A 5 -1.36 14.10 -6.25
C LEU A 5 -0.50 13.72 -5.05
N ALA A 6 -0.03 14.70 -4.28
CA ALA A 6 0.77 14.46 -3.07
C ALA A 6 0.00 13.70 -1.98
N VAL A 7 -1.28 14.05 -1.77
CA VAL A 7 -2.17 13.34 -0.84
C VAL A 7 -2.43 11.92 -1.33
N THR A 8 -2.76 11.77 -2.61
CA THR A 8 -3.07 10.47 -3.24
C THR A 8 -1.86 9.53 -3.19
N ALA A 9 -0.66 10.03 -3.49
CA ALA A 9 0.59 9.27 -3.36
C ALA A 9 0.81 8.78 -1.92
N LYS A 10 0.62 9.67 -0.91
CA LYS A 10 0.74 9.30 0.51
C LYS A 10 -0.29 8.26 0.93
N ALA A 11 -1.51 8.37 0.42
CA ALA A 11 -2.57 7.39 0.68
C ALA A 11 -2.19 6.02 0.10
N HIS A 12 -1.71 5.97 -1.14
CA HIS A 12 -1.20 4.75 -1.75
C HIS A 12 -0.02 4.13 -0.98
N TYR A 13 0.96 4.92 -0.54
CA TYR A 13 2.03 4.38 0.31
C TYR A 13 1.52 3.84 1.65
N LYS A 14 0.51 4.49 2.25
CA LYS A 14 -0.10 4.03 3.49
C LYS A 14 -0.89 2.72 3.30
N SER A 15 -1.62 2.59 2.20
CA SER A 15 -2.25 1.31 1.82
C SER A 15 -1.19 0.24 1.58
N SER A 16 -0.14 0.56 0.84
CA SER A 16 0.97 -0.35 0.57
C SER A 16 1.62 -0.86 1.87
N GLU A 17 1.91 0.02 2.83
CA GLU A 17 2.43 -0.34 4.15
C GLU A 17 1.47 -1.27 4.91
N ARG A 18 0.17 -0.95 4.89
CA ARG A 18 -0.87 -1.78 5.54
C ARG A 18 -0.87 -3.19 4.97
N TYR A 19 -0.93 -3.34 3.65
CA TYR A 19 -0.93 -4.65 3.01
C TYR A 19 0.40 -5.38 3.13
N GLY A 20 1.52 -4.66 3.11
CA GLY A 20 2.85 -5.23 3.37
C GLY A 20 2.96 -5.80 4.79
N ASN A 21 2.43 -5.09 5.80
CA ASN A 21 2.39 -5.60 7.17
C ASN A 21 1.44 -6.79 7.29
N THR A 22 0.25 -6.74 6.67
CA THR A 22 -0.66 -7.90 6.61
C THR A 22 0.02 -9.11 5.96
N ASN A 23 0.76 -8.90 4.88
CA ASN A 23 1.54 -9.93 4.22
C ASN A 23 2.59 -10.53 5.16
N ASN A 24 3.37 -9.71 5.87
CA ASN A 24 4.35 -10.16 6.86
C ASN A 24 3.71 -10.94 8.02
N ILE A 25 2.53 -10.52 8.49
CA ILE A 25 1.76 -11.25 9.51
C ILE A 25 1.31 -12.60 8.97
N LEU A 26 0.79 -12.66 7.74
CA LEU A 26 0.39 -13.91 7.10
C LEU A 26 1.59 -14.84 6.89
N GLN A 27 2.77 -14.33 6.54
CA GLN A 27 4.01 -15.13 6.48
C GLN A 27 4.35 -15.70 7.85
N LYS A 28 4.34 -14.88 8.90
CA LYS A 28 4.59 -15.34 10.27
C LYS A 28 3.57 -16.37 10.73
N LEU A 29 2.28 -16.17 10.45
CA LEU A 29 1.25 -17.15 10.76
C LEU A 29 1.45 -18.46 9.97
N SER A 30 1.83 -18.36 8.70
CA SER A 30 2.18 -19.52 7.87
C SER A 30 3.45 -20.23 8.35
N SER A 31 4.41 -19.52 8.94
CA SER A 31 5.64 -20.12 9.49
C SER A 31 5.42 -20.72 10.88
N VAL A 32 4.53 -20.13 11.69
CA VAL A 32 4.11 -20.70 12.99
C VAL A 32 3.25 -21.95 12.79
N THR A 33 2.34 -21.94 11.80
CA THR A 33 1.68 -23.17 11.33
C THR A 33 2.63 -24.08 10.54
N GLY A 34 3.75 -23.54 10.04
CA GLY A 34 4.87 -24.23 9.42
C GLY A 34 5.73 -25.06 10.38
N ILE A 35 5.52 -25.01 11.70
CA ILE A 35 6.01 -26.03 12.63
C ILE A 35 5.20 -27.35 12.50
N LEU A 36 4.10 -27.35 11.73
CA LEU A 36 3.45 -28.55 11.21
C LEU A 36 3.55 -28.66 9.67
N GLY A 37 4.38 -27.84 9.01
CA GLY A 37 4.43 -27.75 7.55
C GLY A 37 5.67 -27.06 7.00
N SER A 38 6.85 -27.64 7.19
CA SER A 38 8.05 -27.21 6.49
C SER A 38 8.04 -27.71 5.05
N ILE A 39 7.82 -26.78 4.12
CA ILE A 39 8.54 -26.58 2.85
C ILE A 39 9.12 -27.84 2.18
N GLY A 40 8.36 -28.35 1.21
CA GLY A 40 8.78 -29.29 0.17
C GLY A 40 7.52 -29.85 -0.52
N PRO A 41 7.54 -30.24 -1.80
CA PRO A 41 6.50 -31.09 -2.35
C PRO A 41 6.68 -32.49 -1.74
N VAL A 42 6.48 -32.60 -0.44
CA VAL A 42 6.48 -33.88 0.25
C VAL A 42 5.10 -34.44 -0.03
N TYR A 43 5.02 -35.29 -1.06
CA TYR A 43 4.23 -36.51 -0.95
C TYR A 43 4.53 -37.08 0.43
N ILE A 44 3.71 -36.74 1.43
CA ILE A 44 3.64 -37.52 2.65
C ILE A 44 2.67 -38.63 2.27
N PRO A 45 3.13 -39.85 1.89
CA PRO A 45 2.30 -40.99 2.18
C PRO A 45 2.20 -40.99 3.70
N LEU A 46 1.08 -40.48 4.21
CA LEU A 46 0.65 -40.76 5.57
C LEU A 46 0.57 -42.28 5.61
N THR A 47 1.66 -42.89 6.04
CA THR A 47 1.79 -44.34 6.17
C THR A 47 0.86 -44.69 7.33
N TRP A 48 -0.38 -44.98 6.96
CA TRP A 48 -1.45 -45.63 7.71
C TRP A 48 -1.00 -46.62 8.79
N LYS A 49 0.18 -47.22 8.65
CA LYS A 49 0.82 -48.14 9.61
C LYS A 49 1.29 -47.51 10.93
N SER A 50 1.65 -46.23 11.01
CA SER A 50 2.24 -45.67 12.24
C SER A 50 1.21 -45.05 13.20
N ILE A 51 0.01 -44.70 12.72
CA ILE A 51 -1.07 -44.10 13.53
C ILE A 51 -2.04 -45.18 14.07
N GLY A 52 -2.22 -46.29 13.36
CA GLY A 52 -3.14 -47.36 13.75
C GLY A 52 -2.72 -48.19 14.98
N VAL A 53 -1.50 -48.02 15.51
CA VAL A 53 -0.96 -48.87 16.59
C VAL A 53 -1.13 -48.26 17.98
N LYS A 54 -1.32 -46.93 18.11
CA LYS A 54 -1.34 -46.29 19.44
C LYS A 54 -2.68 -45.71 19.91
N TYR A 55 -3.66 -45.50 19.04
CA TYR A 55 -4.93 -44.88 19.44
C TYR A 55 -6.12 -45.45 18.66
N PRO A 56 -6.81 -46.48 19.18
CA PRO A 56 -8.00 -47.02 18.53
C PRO A 56 -9.22 -46.17 18.91
N LEU A 57 -9.26 -44.86 18.59
CA LEU A 57 -10.39 -44.00 18.98
C LEU A 57 -10.73 -42.93 17.92
N ARG A 58 -11.94 -43.11 17.34
CA ARG A 58 -12.85 -42.13 16.73
C ARG A 58 -12.42 -41.43 15.43
N THR A 59 -12.70 -42.12 14.32
CA THR A 59 -12.67 -41.67 12.92
C THR A 59 -13.37 -40.32 12.64
N SER A 60 -14.34 -39.90 13.45
CA SER A 60 -15.02 -38.60 13.28
C SER A 60 -14.18 -37.37 13.62
N ILE A 61 -13.16 -37.47 14.49
CA ILE A 61 -12.38 -36.32 14.94
C ILE A 61 -11.21 -36.03 13.97
N MET A 62 -10.67 -37.05 13.29
CA MET A 62 -9.60 -36.87 12.31
C MET A 62 -10.09 -36.27 10.99
N GLY A 63 -11.31 -36.59 10.55
CA GLY A 63 -11.89 -36.00 9.34
C GLY A 63 -12.09 -34.49 9.47
N SER A 64 -12.59 -34.01 10.61
CA SER A 64 -12.85 -32.58 10.85
C SER A 64 -11.57 -31.74 10.94
N LEU A 65 -10.51 -32.25 11.59
CA LEU A 65 -9.23 -31.55 11.66
C LEU A 65 -8.56 -31.39 10.28
N SER A 66 -8.68 -32.38 9.40
CA SER A 66 -8.10 -32.34 8.06
C SER A 66 -8.77 -31.30 7.15
N VAL A 67 -10.10 -31.19 7.19
CA VAL A 67 -10.86 -30.23 6.39
C VAL A 67 -10.64 -28.81 6.90
N VAL A 68 -10.61 -28.61 8.23
CA VAL A 68 -10.34 -27.29 8.83
C VAL A 68 -8.93 -26.80 8.44
N SER A 69 -7.93 -27.68 8.44
CA SER A 69 -6.55 -27.33 8.02
C SER A 69 -6.44 -26.98 6.54
N LEU A 70 -7.14 -27.71 5.65
CA LEU A 70 -7.19 -27.40 4.21
C LEU A 70 -7.87 -26.06 3.93
N VAL A 71 -9.04 -25.81 4.52
CA VAL A 71 -9.77 -24.54 4.37
C VAL A 71 -8.95 -23.38 4.91
N PHE A 72 -8.28 -23.56 6.06
CA PHE A 72 -7.39 -22.56 6.64
C PHE A 72 -6.19 -22.27 5.72
N THR A 73 -5.52 -23.30 5.20
CA THR A 73 -4.38 -23.15 4.29
C THR A 73 -4.78 -22.42 3.00
N VAL A 74 -5.92 -22.77 2.40
CA VAL A 74 -6.44 -22.10 1.21
C VAL A 74 -6.81 -20.65 1.50
N ALA A 75 -7.47 -20.37 2.63
CA ALA A 75 -7.81 -19.02 3.07
C ALA A 75 -6.57 -18.15 3.33
N VAL A 76 -5.53 -18.72 3.96
CA VAL A 76 -4.26 -18.02 4.20
C VAL A 76 -3.52 -17.77 2.89
N LYS A 77 -3.42 -18.77 2.00
CA LYS A 77 -2.73 -18.63 0.71
C LYS A 77 -3.38 -17.60 -0.21
N THR A 78 -4.71 -17.62 -0.31
CA THR A 78 -5.49 -16.65 -1.09
C THR A 78 -5.36 -15.24 -0.53
N LYS A 79 -5.50 -15.07 0.79
CA LYS A 79 -5.29 -13.77 1.44
C LYS A 79 -3.85 -13.27 1.31
N PHE A 80 -2.86 -14.17 1.37
CA PHE A 80 -1.45 -13.85 1.19
C PHE A 80 -1.16 -13.31 -0.22
N HIS A 81 -1.63 -14.00 -1.27
CA HIS A 81 -1.49 -13.51 -2.65
C HIS A 81 -2.20 -12.16 -2.82
N SER A 82 -3.41 -11.99 -2.28
CA SER A 82 -4.13 -10.72 -2.37
C SER A 82 -3.39 -9.57 -1.68
N ALA A 83 -2.77 -9.79 -0.52
CA ALA A 83 -2.07 -8.77 0.24
C ALA A 83 -0.74 -8.38 -0.43
N ALA A 84 0.02 -9.36 -0.93
CA ALA A 84 1.25 -9.10 -1.69
C ALA A 84 0.98 -8.31 -2.97
N THR A 85 -0.07 -8.68 -3.73
CA THR A 85 -0.48 -7.97 -4.94
C THR A 85 -0.94 -6.55 -4.63
N LEU A 86 -1.79 -6.36 -3.61
CA LEU A 86 -2.26 -5.02 -3.21
C LEU A 86 -1.12 -4.14 -2.69
N HIS A 87 -0.16 -4.72 -1.97
CA HIS A 87 1.05 -4.02 -1.54
C HIS A 87 1.82 -3.44 -2.74
N GLN A 88 2.09 -4.27 -3.75
CA GLN A 88 2.83 -3.87 -4.95
C GLN A 88 2.05 -2.85 -5.79
N LEU A 89 0.76 -3.09 -6.06
CA LEU A 89 -0.07 -2.18 -6.86
C LEU A 89 -0.13 -0.78 -6.24
N HIS A 90 -0.39 -0.71 -4.92
CA HIS A 90 -0.39 0.58 -4.24
C HIS A 90 1.00 1.21 -4.16
N PHE A 91 2.08 0.44 -4.04
CA PHE A 91 3.44 0.98 -4.07
C PHE A 91 3.75 1.65 -5.42
N HIS A 92 3.45 0.96 -6.52
CA HIS A 92 3.64 1.47 -7.87
C HIS A 92 2.78 2.71 -8.13
N ALA A 93 1.49 2.66 -7.80
CA ALA A 93 0.60 3.82 -7.94
C ALA A 93 1.07 5.04 -7.11
N GLY A 94 1.64 4.81 -5.92
CA GLY A 94 2.27 5.85 -5.12
C GLY A 94 3.46 6.50 -5.85
N ASN A 95 4.30 5.69 -6.49
CA ASN A 95 5.43 6.17 -7.30
C ASN A 95 4.97 6.93 -8.54
N ASP A 96 3.95 6.44 -9.24
CA ASP A 96 3.40 7.09 -10.43
C ASP A 96 2.78 8.45 -10.09
N CYS A 97 2.01 8.53 -9.00
CA CYS A 97 1.48 9.80 -8.50
C CYS A 97 2.60 10.79 -8.16
N ARG A 98 3.70 10.32 -7.55
CA ARG A 98 4.84 11.15 -7.19
C ARG A 98 5.64 11.61 -8.42
N TYR A 99 5.79 10.75 -9.42
CA TYR A 99 6.43 11.09 -10.67
C TYR A 99 5.63 12.15 -11.43
N LEU A 100 4.30 11.96 -11.54
CA LEU A 100 3.40 12.95 -12.13
C LEU A 100 3.41 14.26 -11.34
N GLN A 101 3.45 14.21 -10.01
CA GLN A 101 3.59 15.41 -9.17
C GLN A 101 4.84 16.22 -9.55
N ARG A 102 5.98 15.55 -9.80
CA ARG A 102 7.22 16.22 -10.23
C ARG A 102 7.10 16.81 -11.63
N GLN A 103 6.45 16.13 -12.57
CA GLN A 103 6.21 16.69 -13.90
C GLN A 103 5.33 17.93 -13.86
N VAL A 104 4.25 17.90 -13.06
CA VAL A 104 3.38 19.07 -12.85
C VAL A 104 4.15 20.23 -12.22
N GLN A 105 5.02 19.94 -11.26
CA GLN A 105 5.87 20.96 -10.63
C GLN A 105 6.85 21.57 -11.62
N PHE A 106 7.55 20.73 -12.39
CA PHE A 106 8.46 21.18 -13.43
C PHE A 106 7.75 22.07 -14.45
N PHE A 107 6.61 21.63 -14.99
CA PHE A 107 5.79 22.42 -15.91
C PHE A 107 5.38 23.78 -15.33
N ALA A 108 5.00 23.82 -14.05
CA ALA A 108 4.62 25.05 -13.36
C ALA A 108 5.81 26.00 -13.12
N GLU A 109 7.01 25.46 -12.90
CA GLU A 109 8.22 26.24 -12.63
C GLU A 109 8.91 26.73 -13.92
N THR A 110 8.91 25.93 -14.99
CA THR A 110 9.66 26.22 -16.22
C THR A 110 8.82 26.82 -17.33
N ASP A 111 7.67 26.20 -17.63
CA ASP A 111 6.97 26.45 -18.88
C ASP A 111 5.88 27.50 -18.69
N LEU A 112 5.11 27.39 -17.60
CA LEU A 112 3.92 28.21 -17.34
C LEU A 112 4.21 29.71 -17.33
N TRP A 113 5.38 30.12 -16.86
CA TRP A 113 5.79 31.51 -16.75
C TRP A 113 6.74 31.97 -17.84
N ASN A 114 7.06 31.09 -18.81
CA ASN A 114 8.00 31.42 -19.88
C ASN A 114 7.26 32.07 -21.06
N PRO A 115 7.47 33.38 -21.32
CA PRO A 115 6.77 34.09 -22.39
C PRO A 115 7.17 33.61 -23.80
N LYS A 116 8.26 32.83 -23.91
CA LYS A 116 8.71 32.25 -25.18
C LYS A 116 7.94 30.97 -25.55
N VAL A 117 7.19 30.38 -24.62
CA VAL A 117 6.42 29.16 -24.89
C VAL A 117 5.05 29.54 -25.44
N PRO A 118 4.68 29.09 -26.65
CA PRO A 118 3.36 29.36 -27.21
C PRO A 118 2.25 28.78 -26.32
N TRP A 119 1.13 29.51 -26.22
CA TRP A 119 -0.04 29.05 -25.46
C TRP A 119 -0.50 27.64 -25.88
N ALA A 120 -0.49 27.35 -27.19
CA ALA A 120 -0.88 26.04 -27.73
C ALA A 120 -0.04 24.89 -27.16
N THR A 121 1.26 25.12 -26.97
CA THR A 121 2.19 24.16 -26.36
C THR A 121 1.87 23.98 -24.87
N LEU A 122 1.62 25.06 -24.14
CA LEU A 122 1.24 25.00 -22.72
C LEU A 122 -0.05 24.19 -22.51
N ALA A 123 -1.06 24.45 -23.32
CA ALA A 123 -2.33 23.73 -23.24
C ALA A 123 -2.20 22.26 -23.59
N THR A 124 -1.42 21.93 -24.61
CA THR A 124 -1.15 20.53 -25.00
C THR A 124 -0.42 19.78 -23.87
N ASN A 125 0.62 20.39 -23.29
CA ASN A 125 1.35 19.82 -22.16
C ASN A 125 0.44 19.62 -20.94
N TYR A 126 -0.42 20.60 -20.65
CA TYR A 126 -1.39 20.50 -19.56
C TYR A 126 -2.40 19.38 -19.78
N LEU A 127 -2.96 19.25 -21.00
CA LEU A 127 -3.87 18.16 -21.35
C LEU A 127 -3.21 16.79 -21.19
N LYS A 128 -1.95 16.65 -21.63
CA LYS A 128 -1.17 15.42 -21.45
C LYS A 128 -0.98 15.06 -19.97
N LEU A 129 -0.75 16.05 -19.10
CA LEU A 129 -0.66 15.84 -17.66
C LEU A 129 -2.00 15.36 -17.07
N LEU A 130 -3.12 15.93 -17.51
CA LEU A 130 -4.46 15.48 -17.10
C LEU A 130 -4.78 14.06 -17.56
N GLU A 131 -4.43 13.72 -18.79
CA GLU A 131 -4.59 12.36 -19.32
C GLU A 131 -3.75 11.35 -18.53
N THR A 132 -2.50 11.68 -18.27
CA THR A 132 -1.60 10.87 -17.44
C THR A 132 -2.17 10.69 -16.03
N GLN A 133 -2.73 11.76 -15.43
CA GLN A 133 -3.41 11.66 -14.14
C GLN A 133 -4.57 10.67 -14.15
N LYS A 134 -5.41 10.73 -15.20
CA LYS A 134 -6.55 9.83 -15.35
C LYS A 134 -6.09 8.37 -15.45
N ALA A 135 -5.03 8.11 -16.22
CA ALA A 135 -4.46 6.78 -16.39
C ALA A 135 -3.85 6.21 -15.09
N VAL A 136 -3.17 7.05 -14.29
CA VAL A 136 -2.64 6.65 -12.97
C VAL A 136 -3.79 6.32 -12.01
N ASN A 137 -4.83 7.15 -11.97
CA ASN A 137 -5.99 6.94 -11.10
C ASN A 137 -6.84 5.73 -11.50
N SER A 138 -6.81 5.29 -12.76
CA SER A 138 -7.58 4.12 -13.21
C SER A 138 -6.93 2.78 -12.88
N HIS A 139 -5.62 2.75 -12.59
CA HIS A 139 -4.91 1.49 -12.30
C HIS A 139 -5.29 0.87 -10.96
N ILE A 140 -5.44 1.70 -9.93
CA ILE A 140 -5.88 1.25 -8.61
C ILE A 140 -6.57 2.40 -7.88
N GLN A 141 -7.73 2.13 -7.30
CA GLN A 141 -8.44 3.13 -6.52
C GLN A 141 -7.71 3.38 -5.21
N THR A 142 -7.70 4.65 -4.78
CA THR A 142 -7.18 5.00 -3.47
C THR A 142 -8.18 4.60 -2.40
N GLU A 143 -7.70 3.89 -1.39
CA GLU A 143 -8.49 3.52 -0.22
C GLU A 143 -8.93 4.76 0.57
N GLU A 144 -10.22 4.87 0.89
CA GLU A 144 -10.79 6.06 1.54
C GLU A 144 -10.16 6.33 2.92
N TRP A 145 -9.98 5.27 3.72
CA TRP A 145 -9.35 5.37 5.05
C TRP A 145 -7.90 5.87 4.96
N ALA A 146 -7.17 5.46 3.92
CA ALA A 146 -5.79 5.86 3.70
C ALA A 146 -5.72 7.31 3.22
N TYR A 147 -6.68 7.71 2.38
CA TYR A 147 -6.82 9.08 1.88
C TYR A 147 -7.11 10.08 3.00
N ARG A 148 -8.13 9.81 3.82
CA ARG A 148 -8.47 10.65 4.99
C ARG A 148 -7.28 10.79 5.93
N ALA A 149 -6.64 9.68 6.26
CA ALA A 149 -5.50 9.73 7.16
C ALA A 149 -4.24 10.38 6.55
N ALA A 150 -4.11 10.41 5.22
CA ALA A 150 -3.08 11.17 4.53
C ALA A 150 -3.37 12.68 4.59
N LEU A 151 -4.63 13.08 4.38
CA LEU A 151 -5.10 14.46 4.51
C LEU A 151 -4.85 15.00 5.92
N ASP A 152 -5.33 14.30 6.96
CA ASP A 152 -5.18 14.72 8.36
C ASP A 152 -3.70 14.94 8.72
N LYS A 153 -2.83 14.03 8.26
CA LYS A 153 -1.39 14.12 8.48
C LYS A 153 -0.76 15.32 7.77
N MET A 154 -1.26 15.70 6.59
CA MET A 154 -0.77 16.91 5.92
C MET A 154 -1.26 18.17 6.63
N GLU A 155 -2.55 18.22 6.97
CA GLU A 155 -3.15 19.36 7.66
C GLU A 155 -2.47 19.61 9.01
N LYS A 156 -2.23 18.55 9.79
CA LYS A 156 -1.49 18.65 11.05
C LYS A 156 -0.08 19.22 10.85
N ARG A 157 0.66 18.74 9.84
CA ARG A 157 2.00 19.26 9.52
C ARG A 157 1.97 20.72 9.09
N GLU A 158 0.94 21.15 8.36
CA GLU A 158 0.78 22.55 7.97
C GLU A 158 0.47 23.44 9.19
N LYS A 159 -0.39 22.98 10.10
CA LYS A 159 -0.65 23.67 11.37
C LYS A 159 0.62 23.81 12.20
N GLU A 160 1.39 22.73 12.36
CA GLU A 160 2.67 22.74 13.09
C GLU A 160 3.70 23.69 12.45
N LYS A 161 3.79 23.73 11.12
CA LYS A 161 4.68 24.67 10.41
C LYS A 161 4.29 26.12 10.65
N ARG A 162 3.00 26.45 10.51
CA ARG A 162 2.49 27.79 10.76
C ARG A 162 2.71 28.22 12.21
N GLN A 163 2.56 27.30 13.15
CA GLN A 163 2.86 27.57 14.56
C GLN A 163 4.34 27.90 14.76
N LYS A 164 5.26 27.08 14.22
CA LYS A 164 6.70 27.33 14.30
C LYS A 164 7.12 28.65 13.64
N GLU A 165 6.48 29.02 12.53
CA GLU A 165 6.73 30.31 11.87
C GLU A 165 6.28 31.49 12.74
N ARG A 166 5.13 31.37 13.41
CA ARG A 166 4.65 32.40 14.37
C ARG A 166 5.56 32.52 15.59
N GLU A 167 6.02 31.39 16.13
CA GLU A 167 6.97 31.37 17.26
C GLU A 167 8.29 32.05 16.88
N LYS A 168 8.85 31.70 15.71
CA LYS A 168 10.06 32.36 15.20
C LYS A 168 9.89 33.86 14.93
N GLN A 169 8.74 34.26 14.39
CA GLN A 169 8.47 35.68 14.15
C GLN A 169 8.36 36.44 15.48
N ALA A 170 7.68 35.87 16.48
CA ALA A 170 7.59 36.47 17.81
C ALA A 170 8.95 36.57 18.52
N GLU A 171 9.84 35.59 18.33
CA GLU A 171 11.22 35.66 18.83
C GLU A 171 12.03 36.78 18.15
N MET A 172 11.90 36.92 16.83
CA MET A 172 12.56 37.99 16.07
C MET A 172 12.05 39.38 16.46
N ASP A 173 10.74 39.52 16.68
CA ASP A 173 10.11 40.78 17.09
C ASP A 173 10.49 41.17 18.55
N GLN A 174 10.87 40.22 19.40
CA GLN A 174 11.39 40.48 20.76
C GLN A 174 12.87 40.88 20.78
N LEU A 175 13.60 40.59 19.70
CA LEU A 175 15.03 40.89 19.56
C LEU A 175 15.30 42.18 18.76
N SER A 176 14.26 42.80 18.18
CA SER A 176 14.30 44.08 17.45
C SER A 176 13.90 45.25 18.34
#